data_AF-A0A966XKW3-F1
#
_entry.id   AF-A0A966XKW3-F1
#
_cell.length_a   1.000
_cell.length_b   1.000
_cell.length_c   1.000
_cell.angle_alpha   90.00
_cell.angle_beta   90.00
_cell.angle_gamma   90.00
#
_symmetry.space_group_name_H-M   'P 1'
#
loop_
_entity.id
_entity.type
_entity.pdbx_description
1 polymer ?
#
loop_
_entity_poly.entity_id
_entity_poly.type
_entity_poly.pdbx_seq_one_letter_code
_entity_poly.pdbx_strand_id
1 'polypeptide(L)' 'MSNLEDLYREVILDHYRTPRNKGELPPPAVCTEGSNPLCGDEIKIFLDVSNGV' A
#
# COMPACT_ATOMS: atom_id res chain seq x y z
N MET A 1 0.11 -11.73 26.57
CA MET A 1 -0.59 -11.20 25.38
C MET A 1 -0.40 -12.22 24.27
N SER A 2 -1.36 -12.36 23.36
CA SER A 2 -1.34 -13.49 22.43
C SER A 2 -0.19 -13.30 21.43
N ASN A 3 0.64 -14.33 21.23
CA ASN A 3 1.78 -14.32 20.28
C ASN A 3 1.40 -13.79 18.88
N LEU A 4 0.12 -13.90 18.52
CA LEU A 4 -0.43 -13.40 17.27
C LEU A 4 -0.50 -11.86 17.18
N GLU A 5 -0.83 -11.17 18.27
CA GLU A 5 -0.87 -9.69 18.30
C GLU A 5 0.52 -9.09 18.12
N ASP A 6 1.53 -9.71 18.74
CA ASP A 6 2.91 -9.28 18.62
C ASP A 6 3.42 -9.50 17.19
N LEU A 7 3.11 -10.66 16.58
CA LEU A 7 3.42 -10.92 15.17
C LEU A 7 2.78 -9.88 14.23
N TYR A 8 1.49 -9.56 14.39
CA TYR A 8 0.84 -8.56 13.55
C TYR A 8 1.47 -7.17 13.70
N ARG A 9 1.82 -6.79 14.94
CA ARG A 9 2.49 -5.50 15.18
C ARG A 9 3.84 -5.44 14.46
N GLU A 10 4.63 -6.49 14.54
CA GLU A 10 5.92 -6.56 13.83
C GLU A 10 5.77 -6.41 12.33
N VAL A 11 4.80 -7.11 11.73
CA VAL A 11 4.51 -7.02 10.29
C VAL A 11 4.10 -5.59 9.91
N ILE A 12 3.20 -4.95 10.66
CA ILE A 12 2.77 -3.57 10.38
C ILE A 12 3.95 -2.61 10.44
N LEU A 13 4.80 -2.73 11.47
CA LEU A 13 5.97 -1.87 11.65
C LEU A 13 7.01 -2.09 10.53
N ASP A 14 7.19 -3.32 10.07
CA ASP A 14 8.08 -3.63 8.94
C ASP A 14 7.59 -2.95 7.65
N HIS A 15 6.30 -3.08 7.31
CA HIS A 15 5.72 -2.43 6.13
C HIS A 15 5.79 -0.90 6.19
N TYR A 16 5.64 -0.31 7.38
CA TYR A 16 5.80 1.12 7.58
C TYR A 16 7.24 1.59 7.35
N ARG A 17 8.23 0.86 7.87
CA ARG A 17 9.66 1.20 7.75
C ARG A 17 10.22 0.92 6.36
N THR A 18 9.78 -0.19 5.76
CA THR A 18 10.26 -0.68 4.46
C THR A 18 9.08 -0.83 3.51
N PRO A 19 8.53 0.29 3.00
CA PRO A 19 7.37 0.25 2.13
C PRO A 19 7.73 -0.46 0.83
N ARG A 20 7.02 -1.55 0.55
CA ARG A 20 7.16 -2.36 -0.66
C ARG A 20 6.47 -1.65 -1.83
N ASN A 21 7.06 -1.72 -3.02
CA ASN A 21 6.49 -1.15 -4.26
C ASN A 21 6.15 0.35 -4.18
N LYS A 22 6.86 1.12 -3.34
CA LYS A 22 6.67 2.56 -3.27
C LYS A 22 7.23 3.24 -4.51
N GLY A 23 6.36 3.87 -5.30
CA GLY A 23 6.74 4.62 -6.49
C GLY A 23 5.60 4.68 -7.50
N GLU A 24 5.92 5.18 -8.68
CA GLU A 24 4.99 5.20 -9.82
C GLU A 24 5.36 4.09 -10.80
N LEU A 25 4.35 3.49 -11.46
CA LEU A 25 4.57 2.60 -12.58
C LEU A 25 4.43 3.39 -13.90
N PRO A 26 5.32 3.18 -14.88
CA PRO A 26 5.19 3.81 -16.18
C PRO A 26 3.98 3.26 -16.96
N PRO A 27 3.56 3.94 -18.03
CA PRO A 27 2.56 3.39 -18.96
C PRO A 27 2.97 1.99 -19.46
N PRO A 28 2.03 1.04 -19.61
CA PRO A 28 0.58 1.23 -19.70
C PRO A 28 -0.19 1.13 -18.37
N ALA A 29 0.48 1.19 -17.21
CA ALA A 29 -0.18 1.09 -15.92
C ALA A 29 -1.29 2.15 -15.73
N VAL A 30 -2.43 1.74 -15.18
CA VAL A 30 -3.53 2.64 -14.83
C VAL A 30 -3.26 3.28 -13.46
N CYS A 31 -3.64 4.56 -13.32
CA CYS A 31 -3.44 5.33 -12.09
C CYS A 31 -4.78 5.76 -11.50
N THR A 32 -4.95 5.60 -10.20
CA THR A 32 -6.10 6.13 -9.44
C THR A 32 -5.65 6.76 -8.13
N GLU A 33 -6.39 7.76 -7.68
CA GLU A 33 -6.12 8.51 -6.45
C GLU A 33 -7.30 8.39 -5.48
N GLY A 34 -7.01 8.43 -4.19
CA GLY A 34 -8.00 8.43 -3.12
C GLY A 34 -7.49 9.17 -1.90
N SER A 35 -8.41 9.74 -1.12
CA SER A 35 -8.06 10.49 0.09
C SER A 35 -9.03 10.18 1.25
N ASN A 36 -8.50 10.26 2.46
CA ASN A 36 -9.25 10.17 3.72
C ASN A 36 -9.13 11.50 4.48
N PRO A 37 -10.07 12.45 4.30
CA PRO A 37 -9.96 13.81 4.85
C PRO A 37 -9.95 13.88 6.38
N LEU A 38 -10.48 12.87 7.07
CA LEU A 38 -10.55 12.85 8.54
C LEU A 38 -9.16 12.74 9.17
N CYS A 39 -8.25 12.04 8.50
CA CYS A 39 -6.88 11.82 8.97
C CYS A 39 -5.85 12.57 8.12
N GLY A 40 -6.25 13.07 6.95
CA GLY A 40 -5.36 13.73 5.98
C GLY A 40 -4.54 12.75 5.14
N ASP A 41 -4.96 11.48 5.07
CA ASP A 41 -4.23 10.48 4.28
C ASP A 41 -4.55 10.67 2.79
N GLU A 42 -3.52 10.56 1.96
CA GLU A 42 -3.61 10.57 0.50
C GLU A 42 -2.90 9.34 -0.06
N ILE A 43 -3.53 8.66 -1.00
CA ILE A 43 -3.00 7.45 -1.62
C ILE A 43 -3.16 7.56 -3.14
N LYS A 44 -2.07 7.22 -3.85
CA LYS A 44 -2.03 7.07 -5.31
C LYS A 44 -1.63 5.64 -5.63
N ILE A 45 -2.44 4.95 -6.41
CA ILE A 45 -2.25 3.53 -6.75
C ILE A 45 -2.03 3.41 -8.25
N PHE A 46 -0.98 2.69 -8.62
CA PHE A 46 -0.71 2.27 -9.98
C PHE A 46 -0.93 0.77 -10.12
N LEU A 47 -1.62 0.35 -11.18
CA LEU A 47 -1.90 -1.05 -11.48
C LEU A 47 -1.47 -1.35 -12.91
N ASP A 48 -0.57 -2.32 -13.08
CA ASP A 48 -0.33 -2.94 -14.39
C ASP A 48 -1.24 -4.16 -14.51
N VAL A 49 -2.21 -4.09 -15.42
CA VAL A 49 -3.25 -5.12 -15.57
C VAL A 49 -3.13 -5.74 -16.95
N SER A 50 -2.93 -7.06 -16.98
CA SER A 50 -2.77 -7.84 -18.21
C SER A 50 -3.69 -9.07 -18.17
N ASN A 51 -4.52 -9.23 -19.20
CA ASN A 51 -5.45 -10.36 -19.31
C ASN A 51 -6.40 -10.54 -18.09
N GLY A 52 -6.72 -9.45 -17.39
CA GLY A 52 -7.57 -9.47 -16.20
C GLY A 52 -6.86 -9.79 -14.88
N VAL A 53 -5.51 -9.78 -14.87
CA VAL A 53 -4.66 -9.94 -13.69
C VAL A 53 -3.77 -8.73 -13.52
#